data_AF-X1BC41-F1
#
_entry.id   AF-X1BC41-F1
#
_cell.length_a   1.000
_cell.length_b   1.000
_cell.length_c   1.000
_cell.angle_alpha   90.00
_cell.angle_beta   90.00
_cell.angle_gamma   90.00
#
_symmetry.space_group_name_H-M   'P 1'
#
loop_
_entity.id
_entity.type
_entity.pdbx_description
1 polymer ?
#
loop_
_entity_poly.entity_id
_entity_poly.type
_entity_poly.pdbx_seq_one_letter_code
_entity_poly.pdbx_strand_id
1 'polypeptide(L)' 'DLDPENVEAHLYLGDIHAEQGRKDEARESYHKALALDPSNERANQGIAHLGS' A
#
# COMPACT_ATOMS: atom_id res chain seq x y z
N ASP A 1 11.98 -13.71 -8.50
CA ASP A 1 12.18 -13.41 -7.07
C ASP A 1 11.39 -12.16 -6.72
N LEU A 2 10.45 -12.25 -5.77
CA LEU A 2 9.72 -11.08 -5.27
C LEU A 2 10.56 -10.53 -4.12
N ASP A 3 11.27 -9.44 -4.38
CA ASP A 3 12.07 -8.77 -3.37
C ASP A 3 11.12 -8.23 -2.28
N PRO A 4 11.17 -8.74 -1.04
CA PRO A 4 10.25 -8.34 0.03
C PRO A 4 10.41 -6.86 0.44
N GLU A 5 11.50 -6.21 -0.01
CA GLU A 5 11.78 -4.78 0.17
C GLU A 5 11.36 -3.93 -1.04
N ASN A 6 10.59 -4.48 -1.98
CA ASN A 6 10.10 -3.71 -3.12
C ASN A 6 8.88 -2.87 -2.74
N VAL A 7 9.07 -1.54 -2.66
CA VAL A 7 8.01 -0.54 -2.46
C VAL A 7 6.82 -0.78 -3.39
N GLU A 8 7.06 -1.02 -4.68
CA GLU A 8 6.01 -1.22 -5.68
C GLU A 8 5.18 -2.47 -5.41
N ALA A 9 5.80 -3.55 -4.91
CA ALA A 9 5.05 -4.78 -4.60
C ALA A 9 4.03 -4.53 -3.47
N HIS A 10 4.42 -3.76 -2.46
CA HIS A 10 3.51 -3.35 -1.38
C HIS A 10 2.45 -2.37 -1.85
N LEU A 11 2.76 -1.47 -2.79
CA LEU A 11 1.76 -0.61 -3.44
C LEU A 11 0.71 -1.41 -4.21
N TYR A 12 1.15 -2.36 -5.05
CA TYR A 12 0.23 -3.20 -5.81
C TYR A 12 -0.64 -4.08 -4.92
N LEU A 13 -0.08 -4.65 -3.85
CA LEU A 13 -0.87 -5.38 -2.86
C LEU A 13 -1.92 -4.47 -2.22
N GLY A 14 -1.53 -3.25 -1.83
CA GLY A 14 -2.44 -2.25 -1.29
C GLY A 14 -3.62 -1.97 -2.22
N ASP A 15 -3.33 -1.72 -3.50
CA ASP A 15 -4.34 -1.47 -4.52
C ASP A 15 -5.28 -2.67 -4.70
N ILE A 16 -4.74 -3.89 -4.81
CA ILE A 16 -5.53 -5.12 -4.94
C ILE A 16 -6.44 -5.34 -3.72
N HIS A 17 -5.94 -5.09 -2.52
CA HIS A 17 -6.73 -5.18 -1.30
C HIS A 17 -7.83 -4.11 -1.28
N ALA A 18 -7.53 -2.87 -1.69
CA ALA A 18 -8.48 -1.78 -1.76
C ALA A 18 -9.62 -2.07 -2.74
N GLU A 19 -9.31 -2.57 -3.94
CA GLU A 19 -10.29 -2.97 -4.96
C GLU A 19 -11.21 -4.10 -4.47
N GLN A 20 -10.71 -4.97 -3.61
CA GLN A 20 -11.48 -6.07 -3.02
C GLN A 20 -12.29 -5.64 -1.79
N GLY A 21 -12.27 -4.36 -1.41
CA GLY A 21 -12.93 -3.84 -0.21
C GLY A 21 -12.24 -4.25 1.09
N ARG A 22 -11.07 -4.88 1.01
CA ARG A 22 -10.24 -5.33 2.14
C ARG A 22 -9.41 -4.16 2.68
N LYS A 23 -10.11 -3.18 3.27
CA LYS A 23 -9.54 -1.88 3.65
C LYS A 23 -8.41 -1.99 4.68
N ASP A 24 -8.47 -2.95 5.61
CA ASP A 24 -7.45 -3.10 6.64
C ASP A 24 -6.15 -3.67 6.06
N GLU A 25 -6.25 -4.72 5.23
CA GLU A 25 -5.08 -5.27 4.54
C GLU A 25 -4.47 -4.26 3.54
N ALA A 26 -5.30 -3.47 2.85
CA ALA A 26 -4.84 -2.41 1.97
C ALA A 26 -3.98 -1.39 2.73
N ARG A 27 -4.48 -0.95 3.89
CA ARG A 27 -3.76 -0.02 4.77
C ARG A 27 -2.44 -0.61 5.25
N GLU A 28 -2.42 -1.89 5.64
CA GLU A 28 -1.19 -2.57 6.04
C GLU A 28 -0.14 -2.58 4.92
N SER A 29 -0.54 -2.92 3.69
CA SER A 29 0.33 -2.92 2.53
C SER A 29 0.90 -1.54 2.21
N TYR A 30 0.06 -0.49 2.21
CA TYR A 30 0.55 0.87 2.01
C TYR A 30 1.50 1.33 3.13
N HIS A 31 1.27 0.92 4.39
CA HIS A 31 2.21 1.21 5.47
C HIS A 31 3.55 0.51 5.30
N LYS A 32 3.58 -0.72 4.77
CA LYS A 32 4.84 -1.40 4.41
C LYS A 32 5.58 -0.65 3.30
N ALA A 33 4.86 -0.15 2.29
CA ALA A 33 5.45 0.72 1.27
C ALA A 33 6.06 1.99 1.89
N LEU A 34 5.37 2.64 2.83
CA LEU A 34 5.85 3.83 3.54
C LEU A 34 7.00 3.55 4.52
N ALA A 35 7.11 2.33 5.05
CA ALA A 35 8.25 1.95 5.88
C ALA A 35 9.55 1.86 5.06
N LEU A 36 9.43 1.54 3.77
CA LEU A 36 10.54 1.43 2.81
C LEU A 36 10.84 2.78 2.12
N ASP A 37 9.79 3.51 1.73
CA ASP A 37 9.84 4.87 1.19
C ASP A 37 8.82 5.77 1.90
N PRO A 38 9.23 6.47 2.97
CA PRO A 38 8.34 7.34 3.75
C PRO A 38 7.73 8.49 2.95
N SER A 39 8.32 8.85 1.81
CA SER A 39 7.85 9.92 0.93
C SER A 39 6.95 9.43 -0.21
N ASN A 40 6.59 8.14 -0.23
CA ASN A 40 5.84 7.58 -1.34
C ASN A 40 4.44 8.19 -1.45
N GLU A 41 4.22 9.00 -2.50
CA GLU A 41 2.95 9.70 -2.69
C GLU A 41 1.78 8.73 -2.95
N ARG A 42 2.03 7.64 -3.70
CA ARG A 42 1.00 6.66 -4.05
C ARG A 42 0.48 5.92 -2.81
N ALA A 43 1.36 5.53 -1.89
CA ALA A 43 0.94 4.91 -0.63
C ALA A 43 0.09 5.86 0.23
N ASN A 44 0.49 7.13 0.33
CA ASN A 44 -0.25 8.14 1.08
C ASN A 44 -1.64 8.39 0.46
N GLN A 45 -1.72 8.48 -0.86
CA GLN A 45 -3.00 8.62 -1.59
C GLN A 45 -3.90 7.40 -1.38
N GLY A 46 -3.33 6.19 -1.44
CA GLY A 46 -4.04 4.94 -1.18
C GLY A 46 -4.69 4.95 0.21
N ILE A 47 -3.91 5.29 1.26
CA ILE A 47 -4.44 5.37 2.63
C ILE A 47 -5.54 6.43 2.76
N ALA A 48 -5.38 7.59 2.14
CA ALA A 48 -6.40 8.65 2.16
C ALA A 48 -7.71 8.17 1.51
N HIS A 49 -7.63 7.47 0.37
CA HIS A 49 -8.79 6.93 -0.34
C HIS A 49 -9.55 5.87 0.46
N LEU A 50 -8.86 5.07 1.28
CA LEU A 50 -9.50 4.08 2.15
C LEU A 50 -10.35 4.72 3.27
N GLY A 51 -10.01 5.93 3.69
CA GLY A 51 -10.69 6.68 4.76
C GLY A 51 -11.90 7.49 4.30
N SER A 52 -12.00 7.81 3.01
CA SER A 52 -13.20 8.36 2.36
C SER A 52 -14.27 7.30 2.13
#